data_AF-A0A815TZZ1-F1
#
_entry.id   AF-A0A815TZZ1-F1
#
_cell.length_a   1.000
_cell.length_b   1.000
_cell.length_c   1.000
_cell.angle_alpha   90.00
_cell.angle_beta   90.00
_cell.angle_gamma   90.00
#
_symmetry.space_group_name_H-M   'P 1'
#
loop_
_entity.id
_entity.type
_entity.pdbx_description
1 polymer ?
#
loop_
_entity_poly.entity_id
_entity_poly.type
_entity_poly.pdbx_seq_one_letter_code
_entity_poly.pdbx_strand_id
1 'polypeptide(L)'
;QAIITRVQFDKPFRVYRGTKLGREEIEQLSVGTLVATNGFWSTSRDLNVALVFLGNDFRTDTPFIGLSMHKLQKVLFEIDIDLVHSPELILADVSK
;
A
#
# COMPACT_ATOMS: atom_id res chain seq x y z
N GLN A 1 -10.09 1.74 27.58
CA GLN A 1 -8.74 2.31 27.43
C GLN A 1 -8.03 1.56 26.32
N ALA A 2 -7.50 2.24 25.31
CA ALA A 2 -6.66 1.60 24.30
C ALA A 2 -5.23 1.58 24.81
N ILE A 3 -4.59 0.40 24.83
CA ILE A 3 -3.16 0.28 25.12
C ILE A 3 -2.43 0.51 23.80
N ILE A 4 -1.63 1.57 23.72
CA ILE A 4 -0.79 1.86 22.56
C ILE A 4 0.60 1.31 22.86
N THR A 5 0.95 0.17 22.26
CA THR A 5 2.30 -0.39 22.33
C THR A 5 3.12 0.17 21.17
N ARG A 6 4.15 0.97 21.48
CA ARG A 6 5.14 1.40 20.47
C ARG A 6 6.19 0.32 20.35
N VAL A 7 6.21 -0.36 19.21
CA VAL A 7 7.27 -1.30 18.86
C VAL A 7 8.36 -0.54 18.11
N GLN A 8 9.56 -0.52 18.67
CA GLN A 8 10.73 0.08 18.05
C GLN A 8 11.43 -0.99 17.22
N PHE A 9 11.76 -0.67 15.97
CA PHE A 9 12.44 -1.59 15.07
C PHE A 9 13.90 -1.18 14.93
N ASP A 10 14.79 -2.09 15.32
CA ASP A 10 16.25 -1.83 15.32
C ASP A 10 16.90 -2.17 13.96
N LYS A 11 16.11 -2.60 12.98
CA LYS A 11 16.56 -2.99 11.64
C LYS A 11 15.55 -2.54 10.59
N PRO A 12 16.01 -2.22 9.37
CA PRO A 12 15.12 -1.97 8.25
C PRO A 12 14.18 -3.15 8.04
N PHE A 13 12.93 -2.86 7.68
CA PHE A 13 11.94 -3.87 7.39
C PHE A 13 11.03 -3.44 6.26
N ARG A 14 10.49 -4.44 5.55
CA ARG A 14 9.55 -4.23 4.46
C ARG A 14 8.12 -4.47 4.91
N VAL A 15 7.21 -3.63 4.43
CA VAL A 15 5.76 -3.83 4.52
C VAL A 15 5.14 -3.69 3.14
N TYR A 16 3.92 -4.20 3.01
CA TYR A 16 3.20 -4.29 1.76
C TYR A 16 1.81 -3.66 1.92
N ARG A 17 1.33 -3.05 0.84
CA ARG A 17 -0.04 -2.55 0.75
C ARG A 17 -0.60 -2.81 -0.63
N GLY A 18 -1.66 -3.61 -0.68
CA GLY A 18 -2.50 -3.73 -1.86
C GLY A 18 -3.57 -2.64 -1.87
N THR A 19 -3.75 -1.98 -3.01
CA THR A 19 -4.86 -1.06 -3.26
C THR A 19 -5.26 -1.05 -4.74
N LYS A 20 -6.33 -0.35 -5.06
CA LYS A 20 -6.74 -0.04 -6.43
C LYS A 20 -6.64 1.46 -6.65
N LEU A 21 -5.98 1.89 -7.71
CA LEU A 21 -5.78 3.31 -8.03
C LEU A 21 -6.19 3.59 -9.48
N GLY A 22 -6.68 4.80 -9.73
CA GLY A 22 -6.89 5.31 -11.07
C GLY A 22 -5.56 5.49 -11.81
N ARG A 23 -5.60 5.48 -13.14
CA ARG A 23 -4.42 5.68 -13.99
C ARG A 23 -3.70 7.01 -13.69
N GLU A 24 -4.45 8.09 -13.53
CA GLU A 24 -3.90 9.42 -13.26
C GLU A 24 -3.19 9.46 -11.90
N GLU A 25 -3.74 8.81 -10.88
CA GLU A 25 -3.11 8.68 -9.56
C GLU A 25 -1.79 7.90 -9.65
N ILE A 26 -1.75 6.83 -10.46
CA ILE A 26 -0.53 6.05 -10.69
C ILE A 26 0.54 6.86 -11.43
N GLU A 27 0.14 7.66 -12.42
CA GLU A 27 1.06 8.52 -13.16
C GLU A 27 1.66 9.63 -12.30
N GLN A 28 0.95 10.06 -11.25
CA GLN A 28 1.47 11.00 -10.25
C GLN A 28 2.45 10.35 -9.25
N LEU A 29 2.40 9.03 -9.09
CA LEU A 29 3.31 8.26 -8.24
C LEU A 29 4.62 7.96 -8.99
N SER A 30 5.41 9.01 -9.23
CA SER A 30 6.78 8.89 -9.73
C SER A 30 7.79 8.69 -8.58
N VAL A 31 8.94 8.10 -8.90
CA VAL A 31 10.07 7.97 -7.96
C VAL A 31 10.45 9.35 -7.44
N GLY A 32 10.54 9.49 -6.12
CA GLY A 32 10.85 10.75 -5.45
C GLY A 32 9.65 11.62 -5.09
N THR A 33 8.42 11.21 -5.42
CA THR A 33 7.20 11.91 -5.00
C THR A 33 6.91 11.65 -3.52
N LEU A 34 6.74 12.74 -2.76
CA LEU A 34 6.33 12.66 -1.36
C LEU A 34 4.79 12.53 -1.29
N VAL A 35 4.33 11.42 -0.72
CA VAL A 35 2.90 11.16 -0.56
C VAL A 35 2.50 11.48 0.87
N ALA A 36 1.73 12.55 1.04
CA ALA A 36 1.04 12.85 2.28
C ALA A 36 -0.40 12.32 2.18
N THR A 37 -0.80 11.51 3.17
CA THR A 37 -2.18 10.99 3.27
C THR A 37 -2.87 11.63 4.46
N ASN A 38 -4.11 12.07 4.24
CA ASN A 38 -4.96 12.64 5.29
C ASN A 38 -5.64 11.57 6.16
N GLY A 39 -5.33 10.29 5.92
CA GLY A 39 -5.91 9.15 6.63
C GLY A 39 -4.89 8.05 6.89
N PHE A 40 -5.30 7.05 7.67
CA PHE A 40 -4.43 5.92 8.02
C PHE A 40 -4.09 5.07 6.80
N TRP A 41 -2.80 4.84 6.61
CA TRP A 41 -2.28 3.94 5.60
C TRP A 41 -1.98 2.57 6.20
N SER A 42 -2.95 1.66 6.06
CA SER A 42 -2.79 0.28 6.54
C SER A 42 -1.82 -0.50 5.66
N THR A 43 -0.90 -1.22 6.28
CA THR A 43 0.12 -2.06 5.65
C THR A 43 0.27 -3.38 6.41
N SER A 44 0.90 -4.38 5.79
CA SER A 44 1.19 -5.68 6.41
C SER A 44 2.62 -6.12 6.10
N ARG A 45 3.28 -6.81 7.04
CA ARG A 45 4.56 -7.51 6.74
C ARG A 45 4.36 -8.80 5.94
N ASP A 46 3.14 -9.33 5.93
CA ASP A 46 2.76 -10.50 5.14
C ASP A 46 2.21 -10.05 3.78
N LEU A 47 2.91 -10.41 2.72
CA LEU A 47 2.52 -10.14 1.33
C LEU A 47 1.12 -10.71 1.01
N ASN A 48 0.79 -11.91 1.50
CA ASN A 48 -0.49 -12.55 1.20
C ASN A 48 -1.65 -11.73 1.77
N VAL A 49 -1.48 -11.19 2.97
CA VAL A 49 -2.46 -10.29 3.59
C VAL A 49 -2.63 -9.03 2.74
N ALA A 50 -1.54 -8.43 2.25
CA ALA A 50 -1.64 -7.24 1.38
C ALA A 50 -2.34 -7.56 0.04
N LEU A 51 -2.12 -8.74 -0.53
CA LEU A 51 -2.77 -9.19 -1.77
C LEU A 51 -4.29 -9.40 -1.62
N VAL A 52 -4.78 -9.76 -0.43
CA VAL A 52 -6.23 -9.84 -0.15
C VAL A 52 -6.90 -8.49 -0.42
N PHE A 53 -6.26 -7.38 -0.04
CA PHE A 53 -6.80 -6.02 -0.27
C PHE A 53 -6.83 -5.60 -1.74
N LEU A 54 -6.16 -6.33 -2.65
CA LEU A 54 -6.30 -6.13 -4.10
C LEU A 54 -7.60 -6.70 -4.67
N GLY A 55 -8.40 -7.40 -3.85
CA GLY A 55 -9.54 -8.16 -4.31
C GLY A 55 -9.11 -9.34 -5.19
N ASN A 56 -7.93 -9.91 -4.92
CA ASN A 56 -7.64 -11.28 -5.35
C ASN A 56 -8.42 -12.22 -4.42
N ASP A 57 -9.74 -12.23 -4.58
CA ASP A 57 -10.50 -13.40 -4.15
C ASP A 57 -10.02 -14.55 -5.03
N PHE A 58 -9.32 -15.52 -4.45
CA PHE A 58 -9.06 -16.83 -5.08
C PHE A 58 -10.37 -17.59 -5.40
N ARG A 59 -11.52 -16.98 -5.10
CA ARG A 59 -12.87 -17.52 -5.24
C ARG A 59 -13.84 -16.37 -5.48
N THR A 60 -13.95 -15.87 -6.72
CA THR A 60 -15.23 -15.58 -7.40
C THR A 60 -15.00 -14.72 -8.64
N ASP A 61 -15.16 -15.34 -9.81
CA ASP A 61 -15.47 -14.69 -11.08
C ASP A 61 -16.92 -14.16 -11.07
N THR A 62 -17.19 -13.14 -10.26
CA THR A 62 -18.43 -12.36 -10.44
C THR A 62 -18.09 -11.04 -11.12
N PRO A 63 -18.53 -10.83 -12.37
CA PRO A 63 -18.33 -9.57 -13.06
C PRO A 63 -19.22 -8.53 -12.38
N PHE A 64 -18.61 -7.53 -11.75
CA PHE A 64 -19.34 -6.43 -11.16
C PHE A 64 -19.92 -5.58 -12.31
N ILE A 65 -21.22 -5.73 -12.56
CA ILE A 65 -21.98 -4.90 -13.47
C ILE A 65 -22.29 -3.59 -12.75
N GLY A 66 -21.71 -2.48 -13.24
CA GLY A 66 -22.18 -1.13 -12.95
C GLY A 66 -21.17 -0.20 -12.28
N LEU A 67 -20.34 0.45 -13.11
CA LEU A 67 -20.18 1.92 -13.15
C LEU A 67 -19.04 2.25 -14.14
N SER A 68 -19.41 2.94 -15.21
CA SER A 68 -18.50 3.48 -16.22
C SER A 68 -17.60 4.57 -15.60
N MET A 69 -16.39 4.69 -16.16
CA MET A 69 -15.45 5.82 -16.06
C MET A 69 -14.53 5.89 -14.83
N HIS A 70 -13.65 4.90 -14.66
CA HIS A 70 -12.19 5.05 -14.50
C HIS A 70 -11.65 3.63 -14.24
N LYS A 71 -10.87 3.07 -15.17
CA LYS A 71 -10.27 1.74 -14.99
C LYS A 71 -9.29 1.79 -13.83
N LEU A 72 -9.72 1.36 -12.65
CA LEU A 72 -8.83 1.18 -11.51
C LEU A 72 -7.87 0.04 -11.80
N GLN A 73 -6.58 0.26 -11.60
CA GLN A 73 -5.55 -0.75 -11.69
C GLN A 73 -5.22 -1.27 -10.29
N LYS A 74 -4.95 -2.57 -10.20
CA LYS A 74 -4.43 -3.18 -8.97
C LYS A 74 -2.98 -2.72 -8.80
N VAL A 75 -2.63 -2.25 -7.61
CA VAL A 75 -1.31 -1.71 -7.31
C VAL A 75 -0.83 -2.29 -5.99
N LEU A 76 0.36 -2.89 -6.02
CA LEU A 76 1.03 -3.35 -4.82
C LEU A 76 2.21 -2.43 -4.52
N PHE A 77 2.12 -1.76 -3.37
CA PHE A 77 3.22 -1.00 -2.81
C PHE A 77 4.12 -1.92 -2.00
N GLU A 78 5.42 -1.91 -2.33
CA GLU A 78 6.48 -2.44 -1.50
C GLU A 78 7.15 -1.28 -0.77
N ILE A 79 7.06 -1.26 0.55
CA ILE A 79 7.46 -0.12 1.37
C ILE A 79 8.62 -0.54 2.26
N ASP A 80 9.79 0.04 2.01
CA ASP A 80 10.97 -0.13 2.82
C ASP A 80 11.02 0.96 3.90
N ILE A 81 11.01 0.50 5.15
CA ILE A 81 11.04 1.36 6.34
C ILE A 81 12.40 1.19 7.01
N ASP A 82 13.20 2.26 7.01
CA ASP A 82 14.48 2.34 7.70
C ASP A 82 14.45 3.48 8.74
N LEU A 83 13.95 3.15 9.93
CA LEU A 83 13.88 4.09 11.05
C LEU A 83 15.24 4.34 11.73
N VAL A 84 16.27 3.57 11.36
CA VAL A 84 17.60 3.67 11.98
C VAL A 84 18.40 4.78 11.32
N HIS A 85 18.44 4.80 9.98
CA HIS A 85 19.20 5.80 9.23
C HIS A 85 18.37 7.04 8.89
N SER A 86 17.05 6.88 8.70
CA SER A 86 16.18 7.95 8.23
C SER A 86 14.79 7.87 8.88
N PRO A 87 14.66 8.22 10.19
CA PRO A 87 13.41 8.07 10.94
C PRO A 87 12.22 8.88 10.38
N GLU A 88 12.48 9.90 9.57
CA GLU A 88 11.46 10.73 8.92
C GLU A 88 11.17 10.33 7.47
N LEU A 89 11.90 9.36 6.91
CA LEU A 89 11.78 8.93 5.52
C LEU A 89 11.19 7.52 5.44
N ILE A 90 10.13 7.37 4.66
CA ILE A 90 9.56 6.08 4.27
C ILE A 90 9.66 5.99 2.76
N LEU A 91 10.28 4.92 2.25
CA LEU A 91 10.42 4.69 0.82
C LEU A 91 9.39 3.65 0.37
N ALA A 92 8.70 3.95 -0.73
CA ALA A 92 7.72 3.05 -1.32
C ALA A 92 8.00 2.90 -2.81
N ASP A 93 8.11 1.65 -3.27
CA ASP A 93 8.13 1.29 -4.68
C ASP A 93 6.77 0.75 -5.10
N VAL A 94 6.40 1.01 -6.36
CA VAL A 94 5.09 0.70 -6.93
C VAL A 94 5.25 -0.36 -8.00
N SER A 95 4.86 -1.59 -7.67
CA SER A 95 4.79 -2.68 -8.65
C SER A 95 3.43 -2.67 -9.36
N LYS A 96 3.46 -2.77 -10.70
CA LYS A 96 2.30 -2.79 -11.60
C LYS A 96 1.98 -4.19 -12.09
#